data_AF-A0A2G2VY11-F1
#
_entry.id   AF-A0A2G2VY11-F1
#
_cell.length_a   1.000
_cell.length_b   1.000
_cell.length_c   1.000
_cell.angle_alpha   90.00
_cell.angle_beta   90.00
_cell.angle_gamma   90.00
#
_symmetry.space_group_name_H-M   'P 1'
#
loop_
_entity.id
_entity.type
_entity.pdbx_description
1 polymer ?
#
loop_
_entity_poly.entity_id
_entity_poly.type
_entity_poly.pdbx_seq_one_letter_code
_entity_poly.pdbx_strand_id
1 'polypeptide(L)'
;MLLSYTLHDLKVSSIRESRSDEKRFSIFTGTKRLHLRAETREDRITWMEALQAVKDMFSRMSNSELMDPVDNVVVSTDKLRQQLLKEGVSEASIQDSE
;
A
#
# COMPACT_ATOMS: atom_id res chain seq x y z
N MET A 1 2.05 -23.88 -17.13
CA MET A 1 3.26 -23.29 -16.50
C MET A 1 3.94 -22.39 -17.53
N LEU A 2 3.31 -21.25 -17.84
CA LEU A 2 3.89 -20.22 -18.70
C LEU A 2 3.91 -18.92 -17.91
N LEU A 3 5.12 -18.65 -17.42
CA LEU A 3 5.72 -17.34 -17.25
C LEU A 3 4.87 -16.25 -16.55
N SER A 4 4.95 -16.25 -15.21
CA SER A 4 4.73 -15.14 -14.28
C SER A 4 5.72 -13.96 -14.46
N TYR A 5 6.10 -13.64 -15.70
CA TYR A 5 7.13 -12.63 -15.99
C TYR A 5 6.46 -11.30 -16.28
N THR A 6 6.10 -10.54 -15.23
CA THR A 6 6.03 -9.06 -15.32
C THR A 6 5.86 -8.37 -13.96
N LEU A 7 5.48 -9.06 -12.88
CA LEU A 7 5.17 -8.39 -11.61
C LEU A 7 6.33 -8.27 -10.59
N HIS A 8 7.50 -8.84 -10.88
CA HIS A 8 8.63 -8.83 -9.95
C HIS A 8 9.50 -7.55 -9.98
N ASP A 9 9.32 -6.66 -10.95
CA ASP A 9 10.37 -5.67 -11.31
C ASP A 9 10.09 -4.21 -10.90
N LEU A 10 9.27 -3.98 -9.87
CA LEU A 10 9.12 -2.65 -9.28
C LEU A 10 9.26 -2.63 -7.75
N LYS A 11 10.14 -3.47 -7.20
CA LYS A 11 10.56 -3.30 -5.81
C LYS A 11 11.52 -2.12 -5.73
N VAL A 12 11.05 -0.97 -5.23
CA VAL A 12 11.93 0.13 -4.80
C VAL A 12 12.85 -0.43 -3.70
N SER A 13 14.08 -0.74 -4.06
CA SER A 13 15.05 -1.39 -3.17
C SER A 13 15.63 -0.38 -2.18
N SER A 14 15.91 0.84 -2.64
CA SER A 14 16.41 1.91 -1.79
C SER A 14 16.10 3.30 -2.33
N ILE A 15 16.00 4.25 -1.41
CA ILE A 15 15.89 5.68 -1.69
C ILE A 15 17.14 6.30 -1.04
N ARG A 16 17.85 7.19 -1.76
CA ARG A 16 19.09 7.81 -1.25
C ARG A 16 19.14 9.30 -1.55
N GLU A 17 19.57 10.06 -0.57
CA GLU A 17 19.91 11.48 -0.73
C GLU A 17 21.26 11.66 -1.43
N SER A 18 21.38 12.74 -2.21
CA SER A 18 22.67 13.20 -2.69
C SER A 18 23.44 13.87 -1.55
N ARG A 19 24.71 13.51 -1.39
CA ARG A 19 25.61 14.12 -0.37
C ARG A 19 26.11 15.51 -0.77
N SER A 20 26.14 15.81 -2.06
CA SER A 20 26.73 17.04 -2.62
C SER A 20 25.70 18.05 -3.14
N ASP A 21 24.42 17.69 -3.14
CA ASP A 21 23.33 18.54 -3.61
C ASP A 21 22.11 18.32 -2.72
N GLU A 22 21.76 19.33 -1.94
CA GLU A 22 20.66 19.27 -0.97
C GLU A 22 19.27 19.17 -1.59
N LYS A 23 19.15 19.27 -2.93
CA LYS A 23 17.89 19.14 -3.66
C LYS A 23 17.77 17.83 -4.41
N ARG A 24 18.84 17.06 -4.56
CA ARG A 24 18.84 15.81 -5.35
C ARG A 24 18.71 14.56 -4.48
N PHE A 25 18.02 13.58 -5.03
CA PHE A 25 17.89 12.25 -4.47
C PHE A 25 17.73 11.22 -5.58
N SER A 26 17.77 9.93 -5.24
CA SER A 26 17.64 8.86 -6.21
C SER A 26 16.84 7.69 -5.67
N ILE A 27 16.02 7.12 -6.54
CA ILE A 27 15.23 5.93 -6.27
C ILE A 27 15.85 4.79 -7.07
N PHE A 28 16.13 3.67 -6.39
CA PHE A 28 16.68 2.46 -6.97
C PHE A 28 15.56 1.42 -6.98
N THR A 29 15.21 0.91 -8.15
CA THR A 29 14.20 -0.13 -8.35
C THR A 29 14.84 -1.28 -9.10
N GLY A 30 14.89 -2.50 -8.56
CA GLY A 30 15.42 -3.68 -9.26
C GLY A 30 16.70 -3.43 -10.07
N THR A 31 16.54 -3.19 -11.37
CA THR A 31 17.60 -2.93 -12.36
C THR A 31 17.80 -1.44 -12.75
N LYS A 32 16.92 -0.53 -12.32
CA LYS A 32 16.89 0.87 -12.72
C LYS A 32 17.19 1.82 -11.57
N ARG A 33 17.63 3.02 -11.95
CA ARG A 33 17.86 4.14 -11.06
C ARG A 33 17.21 5.38 -11.65
N LEU A 34 16.37 6.04 -10.85
CA LEU A 34 15.75 7.31 -11.19
C LEU A 34 16.43 8.43 -10.39
N HIS A 35 16.94 9.44 -11.10
CA HIS A 35 17.51 10.63 -10.51
C HIS A 35 16.45 11.73 -10.44
N LEU A 36 16.22 12.27 -9.25
CA LEU A 36 15.20 13.28 -8.99
C LEU A 36 15.83 14.51 -8.34
N ARG A 37 15.19 15.65 -8.55
CA ARG A 37 15.55 16.93 -7.95
C ARG A 37 14.29 17.65 -7.49
N ALA A 38 14.24 18.00 -6.21
CA ALA A 38 13.19 18.82 -5.63
C ALA A 38 13.46 20.32 -5.88
N GLU A 39 12.44 21.14 -5.70
CA GLU A 39 12.55 22.60 -5.88
C GLU A 39 13.33 23.24 -4.73
N THR A 40 13.08 22.79 -3.49
CA THR A 40 13.78 23.20 -2.27
C THR A 40 14.36 22.00 -1.51
N ARG A 41 15.16 22.29 -0.46
CA ARG A 41 15.68 21.26 0.45
C ARG A 41 14.54 20.66 1.27
N GLU A 42 13.61 21.51 1.68
CA GLU A 42 12.42 21.16 2.46
C GLU A 42 11.53 20.21 1.65
N ASP A 43 11.28 20.52 0.37
CA ASP A 43 10.54 19.64 -0.52
C ASP A 43 11.22 18.28 -0.66
N ARG A 44 12.56 18.25 -0.75
CA ARG A 44 13.31 16.99 -0.80
C ARG A 44 13.05 16.16 0.46
N ILE A 45 13.04 16.77 1.64
CA ILE A 45 12.76 16.07 2.91
C ILE A 45 11.34 15.50 2.88
N THR A 46 10.34 16.30 2.51
CA THR A 46 8.95 15.85 2.38
C THR A 46 8.81 14.68 1.41
N TRP A 47 9.47 14.74 0.25
CA TRP A 47 9.49 13.63 -0.70
C TRP A 47 10.16 12.37 -0.14
N MET A 48 11.29 12.50 0.57
CA MET A 48 11.99 11.37 1.20
C MET A 48 11.10 10.67 2.23
N GLU A 49 10.44 11.43 3.10
CA GLU A 49 9.54 10.90 4.13
C GLU A 49 8.33 10.19 3.52
N ALA A 50 7.67 10.82 2.55
CA ALA A 50 6.51 10.23 1.87
C ALA A 50 6.88 8.91 1.17
N LEU A 51 8.00 8.90 0.43
CA LEU A 51 8.47 7.71 -0.27
C LEU A 51 8.89 6.59 0.69
N GLN A 52 9.49 6.94 1.83
CA GLN A 52 9.86 5.96 2.85
C GLN A 52 8.64 5.37 3.56
N ALA A 53 7.64 6.19 3.90
CA ALA A 53 6.39 5.72 4.49
C ALA A 53 5.66 4.73 3.57
N VAL A 54 5.58 5.05 2.28
CA VAL A 54 5.04 4.13 1.27
C VAL A 54 5.90 2.87 1.21
N LYS A 55 7.22 2.97 1.09
CA LYS A 55 8.10 1.79 1.07
C LYS A 55 7.88 0.88 2.27
N ASP A 56 7.72 1.43 3.47
CA ASP A 56 7.55 0.66 4.69
C ASP A 56 6.19 -0.06 4.73
N MET A 57 5.11 0.60 4.29
CA MET A 57 3.78 -0.02 4.17
C MET A 57 3.79 -1.24 3.21
N PHE A 58 4.46 -1.10 2.06
CA PHE A 58 4.57 -2.16 1.04
C PHE A 58 5.73 -3.14 1.29
N SER A 59 6.56 -2.92 2.32
CA SER A 59 7.57 -3.91 2.74
C SER A 59 7.01 -4.94 3.71
N ARG A 60 5.93 -4.58 4.42
CA ARG A 60 5.21 -5.46 5.36
C ARG A 60 4.20 -6.37 4.68
N MET A 61 3.73 -6.01 3.49
CA MET A 61 2.88 -6.84 2.62
C MET A 61 3.60 -7.03 1.30
N SER A 62 3.76 -8.27 0.86
CA SER A 62 4.23 -8.54 -0.50
C SER A 62 3.21 -8.01 -1.53
N ASN A 63 3.66 -7.58 -2.72
CA ASN A 63 2.73 -7.24 -3.81
C ASN A 63 1.76 -8.40 -4.12
N SER A 64 2.13 -9.65 -3.81
CA SER A 64 1.24 -10.80 -3.89
C SER A 64 0.10 -10.72 -2.90
N GLU A 65 0.36 -10.41 -1.62
CA GLU A 65 -0.68 -10.26 -0.59
C GLU A 65 -1.60 -9.05 -0.81
N LEU A 66 -1.13 -8.04 -1.54
CA LEU A 66 -1.91 -6.83 -1.86
C LEU A 66 -2.81 -7.03 -3.10
N MET A 67 -2.40 -7.93 -3.99
CA MET A 67 -3.09 -8.24 -5.25
C MET A 67 -3.83 -9.59 -5.20
N ASP A 68 -3.63 -10.37 -4.15
CA ASP A 68 -4.46 -11.54 -3.89
C ASP A 68 -5.91 -11.05 -3.78
N PRO A 69 -6.86 -11.71 -4.46
CA PRO A 69 -8.26 -11.53 -4.12
C PRO A 69 -8.34 -11.65 -2.61
N VAL A 70 -9.02 -10.71 -1.94
CA VAL A 70 -9.34 -10.86 -0.53
C VAL A 70 -10.26 -12.07 -0.45
N ASP A 71 -9.66 -13.25 -0.39
CA ASP A 71 -10.37 -14.50 -0.29
C ASP A 71 -10.98 -14.50 1.10
N ASN A 72 -12.23 -14.06 1.13
CA ASN A 72 -13.18 -14.22 2.22
C ASN A 72 -12.58 -13.86 3.58
N VAL A 73 -12.29 -12.56 3.79
CA VAL A 73 -12.23 -12.05 5.16
C VAL A 73 -13.63 -12.22 5.74
N VAL A 74 -13.84 -13.33 6.44
CA VAL A 74 -15.06 -13.60 7.19
C VAL A 74 -15.05 -12.65 8.39
N VAL A 75 -15.61 -11.46 8.21
CA VAL A 75 -15.86 -10.52 9.31
C VAL A 75 -17.12 -10.96 10.02
N SER A 76 -17.04 -11.27 11.32
CA SER A 76 -18.24 -11.55 12.14
C SER A 76 -19.10 -10.29 12.23
N THR A 77 -20.33 -10.39 11.72
CA THR A 77 -21.38 -9.36 11.79
C THR A 77 -22.29 -9.53 13.01
N ASP A 78 -22.00 -10.48 13.92
CA ASP A 78 -22.89 -10.88 15.02
C ASP A 78 -23.32 -9.70 15.91
N LYS A 79 -22.37 -8.81 16.25
CA LYS A 79 -22.67 -7.62 17.06
C LYS A 79 -23.57 -6.62 16.31
N LEU A 80 -23.34 -6.45 15.01
CA LEU A 80 -24.15 -5.57 14.17
C LEU A 80 -25.58 -6.12 14.03
N ARG A 81 -25.71 -7.44 13.82
CA ARG A 81 -27.00 -8.14 13.75
C ARG A 81 -27.81 -7.95 15.02
N GLN A 82 -27.21 -8.14 16.19
CA GLN A 82 -27.88 -7.92 17.49
C GLN A 82 -28.36 -6.48 17.66
N GLN A 83 -27.56 -5.50 17.22
CA GLN A 83 -27.93 -4.08 17.28
C GLN A 83 -29.12 -3.78 16.36
N LEU A 84 -29.11 -4.25 15.12
CA LEU A 84 -30.18 -4.02 14.14
C LEU A 84 -31.51 -4.65 14.59
N LEU A 85 -31.46 -5.85 15.17
CA LEU A 85 -32.65 -6.48 15.77
C LEU A 85 -33.20 -5.66 16.94
N LYS A 86 -32.33 -5.07 17.76
CA LYS A 86 -32.74 -4.20 18.88
C LYS A 86 -33.42 -2.91 18.39
N GLU A 87 -32.98 -2.37 17.25
CA GLU A 87 -33.58 -1.20 16.59
C GLU A 87 -34.85 -1.56 15.77
N GLY A 88 -35.27 -2.83 15.79
CA GLY A 88 -36.51 -3.29 15.15
C GLY A 88 -36.38 -3.58 13.65
N VAL A 89 -35.16 -3.69 13.12
CA VAL A 89 -34.94 -4.10 11.73
C VAL A 89 -35.27 -5.58 11.58
N SER A 90 -36.04 -5.92 10.54
CA SER A 90 -36.45 -7.30 10.30
C SER A 90 -35.27 -8.20 9.92
N GLU A 91 -35.28 -9.44 10.39
CA GLU A 91 -34.22 -10.42 10.09
C GLU A 91 -34.04 -10.68 8.59
N ALA A 92 -35.15 -10.66 7.83
CA ALA A 92 -35.12 -10.80 6.38
C ALA A 92 -34.35 -9.66 5.69
N SER A 93 -34.49 -8.43 6.17
CA SER A 93 -33.74 -7.28 5.62
C SER A 93 -32.25 -7.35 5.98
N ILE A 94 -31.91 -7.90 7.15
CA ILE A 94 -30.52 -8.07 7.57
C ILE A 94 -29.84 -9.15 6.72
N GLN A 95 -30.53 -10.26 6.46
CA GLN A 95 -30.00 -11.37 5.67
C GLN A 95 -29.84 -11.05 4.18
N ASP A 96 -30.67 -10.16 3.62
CA ASP A 96 -30.50 -9.65 2.24
C ASP A 96 -29.27 -8.73 2.10
N SER A 97 -28.75 -8.22 3.23
CA SER A 97 -27.61 -7.30 3.28
C SER A 97 -26.26 -7.97 3.60
N GLU A 98 -26.26 -9.28 3.89
CA GLU A 98 -25.07 -10.11 4.14
C GLU A 98 -24.60 -10.83 2.87
#